data_AF-A0A9P4LXW5-F1
#
_entry.id   AF-A0A9P4LXW5-F1
#
_cell.length_a   1.000
_cell.length_b   1.000
_cell.length_c   1.000
_cell.angle_alpha   90.00
_cell.angle_beta   90.00
_cell.angle_gamma   90.00
#
_symmetry.space_group_name_H-M   'P 1'
#
loop_
_entity.id
_entity.type
_entity.pdbx_description
1 polymer ?
#
loop_
_entity_poly.entity_id
_entity_poly.type
_entity_poly.pdbx_seq_one_letter_code
_entity_poly.pdbx_strand_id
1 'polypeptide(L)'
;MATERGRSRRYADRSEKTQLPPGADRQRTYDRSRSPARSQSPYARARRYRDRSSYSYSVRSCQEKPQMPGDTNRAMSWRKANERRSYNAERSASEQRAVSDPTPSRRRAAERERHSHNKASSHHRRSYEHEDRIKLEDEEDIKPQRGERVKPKNFAKPLTCFYWYHNGRCQKSDEDCYYAHYDTGNLASAPVALSSNVIVAGRSAETALDKLAENRASLANMTETEVQAAIKRREEALNAREVSIQRRLDELGLRGASLNKLADQVAAQESELAAQEANLAARQTNLTARETDLAAQETSFNDYRKNQEATIAAREYSVSQAIEQLAQREEALNHPYVRHHRLIRAAVDQRSEIYRSHFNRMAHILNDPDTDREAAIAIILGMLNEDSLRNIERSQADNEALGLRRSSLVASTLN
;
A
#
# COMPACT_ATOMS: atom_id res chain seq x y z
N MET A 1 0.38 -57.87 45.57
CA MET A 1 1.74 -57.27 45.67
C MET A 1 1.84 -56.20 44.59
N ALA A 2 2.13 -54.93 44.79
CA ALA A 2 2.28 -54.07 45.97
C ALA A 2 1.84 -52.66 45.50
N THR A 3 1.22 -51.90 46.39
CA THR A 3 0.70 -50.55 46.18
C THR A 3 1.81 -49.52 46.39
N GLU A 4 2.02 -48.58 45.47
CA GLU A 4 2.79 -47.35 45.74
C GLU A 4 1.95 -46.09 45.58
N ARG A 5 1.80 -45.41 46.73
CA ARG A 5 1.18 -44.12 46.94
C ARG A 5 2.26 -43.04 46.79
N GLY A 6 2.00 -41.98 46.01
CA GLY A 6 3.01 -40.97 45.71
C GLY A 6 2.52 -39.53 45.52
N ARG A 7 1.86 -38.98 46.55
CA ARG A 7 1.88 -37.56 46.96
C ARG A 7 1.54 -36.46 45.92
N SER A 8 0.27 -36.07 45.99
CA SER A 8 -0.28 -34.74 45.68
C SER A 8 0.48 -33.61 46.40
N ARG A 9 1.03 -32.65 45.63
CA ARG A 9 1.42 -31.32 46.13
C ARG A 9 0.42 -30.29 45.63
N ARG A 10 -0.45 -29.86 46.54
CA ARG A 10 -1.28 -28.66 46.41
C ARG A 10 -0.36 -27.44 46.49
N TYR A 11 -0.31 -26.62 45.44
CA TYR A 11 0.14 -25.24 45.57
C TYR A 11 -1.10 -24.40 45.89
N ALA A 12 -1.07 -23.84 47.09
CA ALA A 12 -2.09 -22.96 47.62
C ALA A 12 -2.02 -21.60 46.92
N ASP A 13 -3.21 -21.21 46.47
CA ASP A 13 -3.69 -19.88 46.17
C ASP A 13 -3.23 -18.85 47.22
N ARG A 14 -2.52 -17.80 46.78
CA ARG A 14 -2.18 -16.63 47.60
C ARG A 14 -2.63 -15.37 46.86
N SER A 15 -3.92 -15.14 46.90
CA SER A 15 -4.55 -13.86 46.58
C SER A 15 -4.24 -12.84 47.68
N GLU A 16 -3.38 -11.87 47.37
CA GLU A 16 -3.16 -10.70 48.22
C GLU A 16 -4.37 -9.76 48.13
N LYS A 17 -5.20 -9.79 49.17
CA LYS A 17 -6.23 -8.81 49.48
C LYS A 17 -5.57 -7.53 50.00
N THR A 18 -5.52 -6.49 49.17
CA THR A 18 -5.24 -5.12 49.63
C THR A 18 -6.50 -4.58 50.31
N GLN A 19 -6.45 -4.42 51.63
CA GLN A 19 -7.48 -3.75 52.43
C GLN A 19 -7.33 -2.23 52.26
N LEU A 20 -8.38 -1.57 51.77
CA LEU A 20 -8.57 -0.12 51.89
C LEU A 20 -9.46 0.18 53.10
N PRO A 21 -9.21 1.28 53.84
CA PRO A 21 -9.98 1.62 55.03
C PRO A 21 -11.36 2.23 54.68
N PRO A 22 -12.37 2.09 55.58
CA PRO A 22 -13.72 2.58 55.37
C PRO A 22 -13.96 3.95 56.02
N GLY A 23 -14.81 4.76 55.38
CA GLY A 23 -15.38 6.01 55.92
C GLY A 23 -15.89 6.88 54.77
N ALA A 24 -17.18 6.81 54.44
CA ALA A 24 -18.23 7.77 54.86
C ALA A 24 -18.08 9.13 54.12
N ASP A 25 -19.08 9.75 53.51
CA ASP A 25 -20.52 9.54 53.56
C ASP A 25 -21.18 10.28 52.38
N ARG A 26 -22.40 9.82 52.11
CA ARG A 26 -23.48 10.35 51.26
C ARG A 26 -23.50 11.86 51.03
N GLN A 27 -23.73 12.29 49.78
CA GLN A 27 -24.78 13.26 49.42
C GLN A 27 -25.02 13.25 47.90
N ARG A 28 -26.16 12.69 47.49
CA ARG A 28 -27.34 13.40 46.96
C ARG A 28 -27.19 13.93 45.53
N THR A 29 -27.71 13.10 44.62
CA THR A 29 -28.50 13.44 43.44
C THR A 29 -29.12 14.86 43.45
N TYR A 30 -28.81 15.65 42.42
CA TYR A 30 -29.81 16.51 41.78
C TYR A 30 -29.62 16.52 40.27
N ASP A 31 -30.59 15.89 39.65
CA ASP A 31 -31.02 16.02 38.27
C ASP A 31 -31.67 17.41 38.09
N ARG A 32 -31.24 18.18 37.08
CA ARG A 32 -32.05 19.27 36.50
C ARG A 32 -31.57 19.68 35.11
N SER A 33 -32.28 19.10 34.16
CA SER A 33 -32.61 19.62 32.83
C SER A 33 -32.84 21.15 32.76
N ARG A 34 -32.30 21.79 31.71
CA ARG A 34 -32.99 22.75 30.78
C ARG A 34 -32.00 23.55 29.91
N SER A 35 -31.95 23.18 28.62
CA SER A 35 -32.25 24.01 27.42
C SER A 35 -31.49 25.33 27.11
N PRO A 36 -31.49 25.76 25.83
CA PRO A 36 -30.39 26.46 25.18
C PRO A 36 -30.58 27.98 25.07
N ALA A 37 -29.47 28.72 25.09
CA ALA A 37 -29.46 30.16 24.80
C ALA A 37 -29.30 30.41 23.29
N ARG A 38 -30.46 30.71 22.70
CA ARG A 38 -30.68 31.41 21.44
C ARG A 38 -30.27 32.88 21.64
N SER A 39 -29.27 33.38 20.92
CA SER A 39 -29.08 34.83 20.76
C SER A 39 -29.40 35.23 19.32
N GLN A 40 -30.52 35.92 19.19
CA GLN A 40 -30.91 36.68 18.01
C GLN A 40 -30.19 38.03 18.08
N SER A 41 -29.60 38.47 16.97
CA SER A 41 -29.31 39.89 16.74
C SER A 41 -29.88 40.29 15.38
N PRO A 42 -30.80 41.28 15.30
CA PRO A 42 -31.55 41.61 14.10
C PRO A 42 -31.22 43.02 13.55
N TYR A 43 -30.39 43.11 12.50
CA TYR A 43 -30.26 44.25 11.58
C TYR A 43 -29.57 43.68 10.31
N ALA A 44 -29.85 43.99 9.05
CA ALA A 44 -30.75 44.87 8.33
C ALA A 44 -30.92 44.28 6.90
N ARG A 45 -32.12 43.95 6.46
CA ARG A 45 -32.94 44.69 5.47
C ARG A 45 -32.20 45.18 4.19
N ALA A 46 -32.63 44.56 3.08
CA ALA A 46 -32.79 45.10 1.71
C ALA A 46 -31.57 45.22 0.77
N ARG A 47 -31.63 44.52 -0.39
CA ARG A 47 -32.09 45.10 -1.67
C ARG A 47 -32.20 44.06 -2.81
N ARG A 48 -33.43 44.01 -3.35
CA ARG A 48 -33.85 43.98 -4.77
C ARG A 48 -33.38 42.83 -5.70
N TYR A 49 -34.38 42.04 -6.08
CA TYR A 49 -34.70 41.63 -7.46
C TYR A 49 -33.98 42.40 -8.57
N ARG A 50 -33.37 41.64 -9.49
CA ARG A 50 -33.45 41.93 -10.93
C ARG A 50 -33.25 40.65 -11.74
N ASP A 51 -34.36 40.11 -12.23
CA ASP A 51 -34.41 39.51 -13.56
C ASP A 51 -33.87 40.50 -14.59
N ARG A 52 -33.04 40.04 -15.54
CA ARG A 52 -33.41 40.09 -16.96
C ARG A 52 -32.37 39.44 -17.86
N SER A 53 -32.89 38.47 -18.61
CA SER A 53 -32.49 38.09 -19.97
C SER A 53 -32.12 39.29 -20.86
N SER A 54 -31.02 39.16 -21.60
CA SER A 54 -30.99 39.55 -23.02
C SER A 54 -29.74 38.99 -23.71
N TYR A 55 -30.03 38.10 -24.66
CA TYR A 55 -29.23 37.78 -25.84
C TYR A 55 -28.67 39.07 -26.49
N SER A 56 -27.36 39.13 -26.74
CA SER A 56 -26.85 39.86 -27.90
C SER A 56 -25.53 39.25 -28.37
N TYR A 57 -25.54 38.88 -29.64
CA TYR A 57 -24.41 38.45 -30.43
C TYR A 57 -23.59 39.70 -30.75
N SER A 58 -22.29 39.72 -30.44
CA SER A 58 -21.36 40.67 -31.06
C SER A 58 -19.95 40.08 -31.16
N VAL A 59 -19.38 40.33 -32.33
CA VAL A 59 -18.17 39.75 -32.90
C VAL A 59 -17.02 40.75 -32.75
N ARG A 60 -15.80 40.22 -32.54
CA ARG A 60 -14.46 40.86 -32.57
C ARG A 60 -14.03 41.73 -31.37
N SER A 61 -12.96 41.29 -30.71
CA SER A 61 -11.63 41.93 -30.77
C SER A 61 -10.63 41.19 -29.87
N CYS A 62 -9.40 41.08 -30.35
CA CYS A 62 -8.29 40.32 -29.78
C CYS A 62 -7.72 40.91 -28.47
N GLN A 63 -6.99 40.04 -27.76
CA GLN A 63 -6.06 40.30 -26.65
C GLN A 63 -6.66 40.50 -25.25
N GLU A 64 -6.92 39.39 -24.57
CA GLU A 64 -6.64 39.29 -23.13
C GLU A 64 -6.38 37.81 -22.79
N LYS A 65 -5.17 37.53 -22.28
CA LYS A 65 -4.75 36.19 -21.86
C LYS A 65 -5.48 35.84 -20.56
N PRO A 66 -6.16 34.68 -20.46
CA PRO A 66 -6.73 34.26 -19.19
C PRO A 66 -5.60 33.89 -18.21
N GLN A 67 -5.56 34.58 -17.07
CA GLN A 67 -4.84 34.10 -15.89
C GLN A 67 -5.51 32.80 -15.42
N MET A 68 -4.87 31.67 -15.73
CA MET A 68 -5.25 30.36 -15.21
C MET A 68 -5.05 30.36 -13.68
N PRO A 69 -6.04 29.91 -12.89
CA PRO A 69 -5.86 29.75 -11.45
C PRO A 69 -4.75 28.72 -11.20
N GLY A 70 -3.71 29.18 -10.49
CA GLY A 70 -2.44 28.48 -10.36
C GLY A 70 -2.54 27.12 -9.67
N ASP A 71 -1.98 26.12 -10.35
CA ASP A 71 -1.57 24.81 -9.85
C ASP A 71 -0.48 24.92 -8.77
N THR A 72 -0.78 25.53 -7.62
CA THR A 72 0.14 25.61 -6.47
C THR A 72 0.47 24.21 -5.92
N ASN A 73 -0.44 23.25 -6.09
CA ASN A 73 -0.25 21.86 -5.65
C ASN A 73 0.80 21.11 -6.48
N ARG A 74 0.93 21.41 -7.78
CA ARG A 74 1.93 20.76 -8.64
C ARG A 74 3.34 21.27 -8.36
N ALA A 75 3.46 22.57 -8.06
CA ALA A 75 4.74 23.18 -7.67
C ALA A 75 5.24 22.69 -6.30
N MET A 76 4.35 22.47 -5.32
CA MET A 76 4.74 21.89 -4.03
C MET A 76 5.12 20.41 -4.11
N SER A 77 4.47 19.64 -4.97
CA SER A 77 4.82 18.22 -5.20
C SER A 77 6.24 18.07 -5.76
N TRP A 78 6.59 18.90 -6.75
CA TRP A 78 7.95 18.92 -7.30
C TRP A 78 9.02 19.34 -6.28
N ARG A 79 8.74 20.32 -5.40
CA ARG A 79 9.69 20.70 -4.33
C ARG A 79 9.91 19.57 -3.32
N LYS A 80 8.85 18.90 -2.86
CA LYS A 80 8.98 17.75 -1.94
C LYS A 80 9.70 16.56 -2.57
N ALA A 81 9.49 16.30 -3.86
CA ALA A 81 10.22 15.25 -4.58
C ALA A 81 11.72 15.58 -4.69
N ASN A 82 12.07 16.85 -4.89
CA ASN A 82 13.48 17.29 -4.98
C ASN A 82 14.18 17.27 -3.60
N GLU A 83 13.48 17.63 -2.53
CA GLU A 83 13.99 17.50 -1.15
C GLU A 83 14.27 16.03 -0.78
N ARG A 84 13.37 15.11 -1.14
CA ARG A 84 13.60 13.67 -0.92
C ARG A 84 14.80 13.14 -1.70
N ARG A 85 15.03 13.63 -2.92
CA ARG A 85 16.24 13.29 -3.71
C ARG A 85 17.51 13.85 -3.07
N SER A 86 17.48 15.08 -2.58
CA SER A 86 18.62 15.70 -1.86
C SER A 86 18.97 14.91 -0.59
N TYR A 87 17.96 14.54 0.20
CA TYR A 87 18.15 13.79 1.44
C TYR A 87 18.69 12.37 1.19
N ASN A 88 18.18 11.68 0.16
CA ASN A 88 18.69 10.37 -0.22
C ASN A 88 20.11 10.43 -0.82
N ALA A 89 20.45 11.49 -1.54
CA ALA A 89 21.81 11.70 -2.04
C ALA A 89 22.82 11.96 -0.90
N GLU A 90 22.45 12.77 0.10
CA GLU A 90 23.28 13.00 1.29
C GLU A 90 23.45 11.74 2.15
N ARG A 91 22.38 10.94 2.30
CA ARG A 91 22.44 9.65 2.99
C ARG A 91 23.33 8.65 2.26
N SER A 92 23.22 8.57 0.94
CA SER A 92 24.09 7.70 0.13
C SER A 92 25.56 8.14 0.18
N ALA A 93 25.81 9.45 0.20
CA ALA A 93 27.17 9.99 0.32
C ALA A 93 27.78 9.77 1.72
N SER A 94 26.96 9.79 2.77
CA SER A 94 27.39 9.50 4.15
C SER A 94 27.58 8.01 4.41
N GLU A 95 26.76 7.14 3.82
CA GLU A 95 26.98 5.68 3.82
C GLU A 95 28.25 5.29 3.05
N GLN A 96 28.52 5.91 1.90
CA GLN A 96 29.77 5.67 1.16
C GLN A 96 31.02 6.18 1.91
N ARG A 97 30.91 7.26 2.69
CA ARG A 97 32.00 7.72 3.58
C ARG A 97 32.21 6.83 4.80
N ALA A 98 31.19 6.08 5.25
CA ALA A 98 31.31 5.17 6.39
C ALA A 98 32.05 3.85 6.06
N VAL A 99 32.22 3.52 4.77
CA VAL A 99 32.89 2.28 4.32
C VAL A 99 34.39 2.49 4.03
N SER A 100 34.89 3.72 4.07
CA SER A 100 36.30 4.03 3.82
C SER A 100 37.03 4.38 5.12
N ASP A 101 37.86 3.43 5.56
CA ASP A 101 38.88 3.49 6.62
C ASP A 101 38.46 3.78 8.07
N PRO A 102 38.46 2.74 8.97
CA PRO A 102 38.39 2.98 10.39
C PRO A 102 39.67 3.68 10.88
N THR A 103 39.50 4.81 11.57
CA THR A 103 40.60 5.57 12.16
C THR A 103 41.53 4.68 13.00
N PRO A 104 42.85 4.96 13.05
CA PRO A 104 43.84 4.11 13.74
C PRO A 104 43.53 3.82 15.21
N SER A 105 42.76 4.69 15.87
CA SER A 105 42.32 4.52 17.26
C SER A 105 41.28 3.41 17.43
N ARG A 106 40.35 3.26 16.47
CA ARG A 106 39.35 2.17 16.49
C ARG A 106 39.95 0.81 16.16
N ARG A 107 40.98 0.77 15.29
CA ARG A 107 41.70 -0.48 14.97
C ARG A 107 42.36 -1.09 16.22
N ARG A 108 43.00 -0.27 17.06
CA ARG A 108 43.65 -0.73 18.31
C ARG A 108 42.65 -1.22 19.37
N ALA A 109 41.44 -0.66 19.42
CA ALA A 109 40.40 -1.11 20.34
C ALA A 109 39.82 -2.48 19.91
N ALA A 110 39.52 -2.66 18.63
CA ALA A 110 39.01 -3.92 18.09
C ALA A 110 40.05 -5.06 18.16
N GLU A 111 41.34 -4.76 18.03
CA GLU A 111 42.43 -5.73 18.14
C GLU A 111 42.63 -6.22 19.59
N ARG A 112 42.39 -5.34 20.59
CA ARG A 112 42.38 -5.70 22.01
C ARG A 112 41.21 -6.62 22.38
N GLU A 113 40.02 -6.41 21.81
CA GLU A 113 38.86 -7.29 22.04
C GLU A 113 39.07 -8.68 21.43
N ARG A 114 39.66 -8.79 20.23
CA ARG A 114 39.96 -10.09 19.60
C ARG A 114 40.97 -10.92 20.40
N HIS A 115 41.96 -10.29 21.05
CA HIS A 115 42.91 -10.98 21.92
C HIS A 115 42.31 -11.37 23.29
N SER A 116 41.25 -10.69 23.74
CA SER A 116 40.54 -11.03 24.97
C SER A 116 39.69 -12.29 24.80
N HIS A 117 38.95 -12.40 23.69
CA HIS A 117 38.06 -13.55 23.45
C HIS A 117 38.80 -14.86 23.13
N ASN A 118 40.01 -14.81 22.57
CA ASN A 118 40.81 -16.02 22.32
C ASN A 118 41.43 -16.61 23.61
N LYS A 119 41.53 -15.86 24.71
CA LYS A 119 42.01 -16.41 25.99
C LYS A 119 40.91 -17.11 26.80
N ALA A 120 39.63 -16.84 26.51
CA ALA A 120 38.51 -17.45 27.24
C ALA A 120 38.11 -18.86 26.72
N SER A 121 38.58 -19.30 25.54
CA SER A 121 38.20 -20.59 24.96
C SER A 121 39.18 -21.76 25.22
N SER A 122 40.26 -21.56 25.99
CA SER A 122 41.30 -22.58 26.17
C SER A 122 41.21 -23.40 27.49
N HIS A 123 40.15 -23.26 28.29
CA HIS A 123 40.06 -23.89 29.62
C HIS A 123 38.97 -24.96 29.80
N HIS A 124 38.43 -25.55 28.72
CA HIS A 124 37.37 -26.56 28.86
C HIS A 124 37.48 -27.75 27.90
N ARG A 125 38.56 -28.54 28.01
CA ARG A 125 38.58 -29.96 27.61
C ARG A 125 39.85 -30.67 28.09
N ARG A 126 39.91 -30.99 29.38
CA ARG A 126 40.71 -32.12 29.88
C ARG A 126 39.91 -32.79 30.99
N SER A 127 38.84 -33.47 30.54
CA SER A 127 38.15 -34.49 31.33
C SER A 127 39.13 -35.64 31.52
N TYR A 128 39.46 -35.89 32.77
CA TYR A 128 40.22 -37.04 33.22
C TYR A 128 39.31 -38.27 33.13
N GLU A 129 39.54 -39.11 32.13
CA GLU A 129 39.22 -40.53 32.19
C GLU A 129 40.53 -41.27 31.95
N HIS A 130 41.22 -41.59 33.06
CA HIS A 130 42.28 -42.59 33.06
C HIS A 130 42.14 -43.40 34.34
N GLU A 131 41.06 -44.17 34.40
CA GLU A 131 41.03 -45.38 35.21
C GLU A 131 41.76 -46.46 34.41
N ASP A 132 43.01 -46.73 34.74
CA ASP A 132 43.60 -48.04 34.53
C ASP A 132 44.67 -48.32 35.60
N ARG A 133 44.18 -48.98 36.64
CA ARG A 133 44.81 -50.06 37.40
C ARG A 133 46.17 -50.52 36.86
N ILE A 134 47.25 -50.08 37.50
CA ILE A 134 48.50 -50.85 37.60
C ILE A 134 48.84 -50.97 39.10
N LYS A 135 48.70 -52.21 39.60
CA LYS A 135 49.31 -52.69 40.83
C LYS A 135 50.83 -52.74 40.63
N LEU A 136 51.59 -52.50 41.70
CA LEU A 136 52.93 -53.05 42.06
C LEU A 136 53.43 -52.14 43.20
N GLU A 137 53.38 -52.59 44.46
CA GLU A 137 54.44 -53.36 45.12
C GLU A 137 55.72 -52.53 45.34
N ASP A 138 56.01 -52.29 46.62
CA ASP A 138 57.30 -52.06 47.26
C ASP A 138 58.49 -51.75 46.33
N GLU A 139 58.80 -50.46 46.15
CA GLU A 139 60.14 -50.02 45.76
C GLU A 139 60.69 -49.04 46.81
N GLU A 140 61.69 -49.54 47.50
CA GLU A 140 62.62 -48.81 48.34
C GLU A 140 63.30 -47.68 47.56
N ASP A 141 63.35 -46.50 48.16
CA ASP A 141 64.45 -45.52 48.14
C ASP A 141 65.36 -45.46 46.88
N ILE A 142 64.80 -45.47 45.68
CA ILE A 142 65.53 -45.10 44.45
C ILE A 142 65.60 -43.58 44.41
N LYS A 143 66.61 -43.03 45.09
CA LYS A 143 67.15 -41.72 44.69
C LYS A 143 67.46 -41.83 43.21
N PRO A 144 66.80 -41.06 42.32
CA PRO A 144 67.07 -41.15 40.90
C PRO A 144 68.55 -40.93 40.72
N GLN A 145 69.26 -41.99 40.29
CA GLN A 145 70.65 -41.87 39.92
C GLN A 145 70.68 -40.71 38.93
N ARG A 146 71.41 -39.64 39.29
CA ARG A 146 71.72 -38.52 38.41
C ARG A 146 72.59 -39.09 37.29
N GLY A 147 71.98 -39.90 36.42
CA GLY A 147 72.58 -40.33 35.18
C GLY A 147 73.01 -39.06 34.51
N GLU A 148 74.31 -38.96 34.29
CA GLU A 148 75.01 -37.82 33.73
C GLU A 148 74.45 -37.62 32.31
N ARG A 149 73.28 -37.00 32.21
CA ARG A 149 72.63 -36.68 30.95
C ARG A 149 73.53 -35.64 30.31
N VAL A 150 74.41 -36.12 29.44
CA VAL A 150 75.39 -35.33 28.69
C VAL A 150 74.66 -34.12 28.13
N LYS A 151 75.03 -32.95 28.64
CA LYS A 151 74.43 -31.64 28.32
C LYS A 151 74.28 -31.50 26.80
N PRO A 152 73.04 -31.47 26.25
CA PRO A 152 72.85 -31.16 24.84
C PRO A 152 73.58 -29.87 24.45
N LYS A 153 74.32 -29.93 23.34
CA LYS A 153 75.30 -28.91 22.94
C LYS A 153 74.69 -27.51 22.67
N ASN A 154 73.36 -27.44 22.50
CA ASN A 154 72.59 -26.23 22.17
C ASN A 154 71.49 -25.96 23.21
N PHE A 155 71.87 -25.43 24.38
CA PHE A 155 70.90 -25.08 25.42
C PHE A 155 70.33 -23.68 25.26
N ALA A 156 69.03 -23.60 24.97
CA ALA A 156 68.29 -22.34 24.96
C ALA A 156 67.97 -21.81 26.37
N LYS A 157 68.03 -22.67 27.40
CA LYS A 157 67.65 -22.34 28.80
C LYS A 157 68.90 -22.39 29.70
N PRO A 158 69.49 -21.25 30.08
CA PRO A 158 70.77 -21.23 30.80
C PRO A 158 70.65 -21.59 32.30
N LEU A 159 69.44 -21.56 32.87
CA LEU A 159 69.19 -21.75 34.30
C LEU A 159 68.38 -23.03 34.58
N THR A 160 68.79 -23.79 35.58
CA THR A 160 68.05 -24.93 36.14
C THR A 160 66.78 -24.47 36.84
N CYS A 161 65.66 -25.15 36.61
CA CYS A 161 64.40 -24.91 37.27
C CYS A 161 64.49 -25.21 38.77
N PHE A 162 64.14 -24.23 39.61
CA PHE A 162 64.17 -24.37 41.07
C PHE A 162 63.39 -25.59 41.59
N TYR A 163 62.14 -25.75 41.15
CA TYR A 163 61.28 -26.85 41.60
C TYR A 163 61.78 -28.22 41.15
N TRP A 164 62.26 -28.31 39.90
CA TRP A 164 62.80 -29.56 39.38
C TRP A 164 64.09 -29.96 40.13
N TYR A 165 64.98 -29.01 40.40
CA TYR A 165 66.23 -29.26 41.10
C TYR A 165 66.02 -29.77 42.53
N HIS A 166 65.10 -29.17 43.28
CA HIS A 166 64.85 -29.54 44.68
C HIS A 166 63.94 -30.75 44.85
N ASN A 167 62.90 -30.88 44.02
CA ASN A 167 61.87 -31.90 44.20
C ASN A 167 61.99 -33.05 43.19
N GLY A 168 62.95 -32.98 42.26
CA GLY A 168 63.06 -33.89 41.11
C GLY A 168 61.91 -33.77 40.10
N ARG A 169 60.93 -32.88 40.32
CA ARG A 169 59.72 -32.72 39.51
C ARG A 169 59.29 -31.26 39.45
N CYS A 170 58.93 -30.78 38.25
CA CYS A 170 58.26 -29.50 38.02
C CYS A 170 56.83 -29.75 37.56
N GLN A 171 55.90 -28.84 37.91
CA GLN A 171 54.52 -28.91 37.40
C GLN A 171 54.41 -28.59 35.91
N LYS A 172 55.42 -27.95 35.32
CA LYS A 172 55.49 -27.65 33.89
C LYS A 172 56.27 -28.76 33.18
N SER A 173 55.96 -29.00 31.91
CA SER A 173 56.78 -29.86 31.05
C SER A 173 58.16 -29.24 30.79
N ASP A 174 59.14 -30.03 30.35
CA ASP A 174 60.49 -29.56 30.00
C ASP A 174 60.45 -28.47 28.90
N GLU A 175 59.45 -28.51 28.01
CA GLU A 175 59.26 -27.55 26.92
C GLU A 175 58.63 -26.25 27.44
N ASP A 176 57.56 -26.35 28.24
CA ASP A 176 56.78 -25.20 28.76
C ASP A 176 57.45 -24.46 29.92
N CYS A 177 58.39 -25.10 30.61
CA CYS A 177 59.11 -24.46 31.70
C CYS A 177 60.12 -23.45 31.13
N TYR A 178 60.12 -22.20 31.60
CA TYR A 178 61.14 -21.21 31.19
C TYR A 178 62.57 -21.60 31.59
N TYR A 179 62.71 -22.56 32.51
CA TYR A 179 63.97 -23.04 33.06
C TYR A 179 64.21 -24.50 32.65
N ALA A 180 65.47 -24.92 32.70
CA ALA A 180 65.90 -26.26 32.37
C ALA A 180 65.53 -27.31 33.43
N HIS A 181 65.10 -28.51 33.02
CA HIS A 181 64.89 -29.68 33.88
C HIS A 181 66.09 -30.63 33.86
N TYR A 182 67.28 -30.06 33.99
CA TYR A 182 68.57 -30.74 34.18
C TYR A 182 69.51 -29.74 34.84
N ASP A 183 70.57 -30.22 35.48
CA ASP A 183 71.52 -29.34 36.17
C ASP A 183 72.40 -28.58 35.15
N THR A 184 72.13 -27.29 34.94
CA THR A 184 72.97 -26.40 34.12
C THR A 184 74.19 -25.88 34.87
N GLY A 185 74.31 -26.15 36.17
CA GLY A 185 75.25 -25.51 37.09
C GLY A 185 74.79 -24.13 37.60
N ASN A 186 73.69 -23.57 37.07
CA ASN A 186 73.15 -22.28 37.50
C ASN A 186 71.67 -22.43 37.88
N LEU A 187 71.35 -22.44 39.18
CA LEU A 187 69.99 -22.59 39.67
C LEU A 187 69.20 -21.28 39.55
N ALA A 188 67.97 -21.33 39.02
CA ALA A 188 67.06 -20.19 39.03
C ALA A 188 66.62 -19.82 40.47
N SER A 189 66.45 -18.54 40.74
CA SER A 189 65.98 -18.04 42.04
C SER A 189 64.62 -18.66 42.42
N ALA A 190 64.45 -18.96 43.71
CA ALA A 190 63.17 -19.46 44.24
C ALA A 190 62.05 -18.46 43.91
N PRO A 191 60.86 -18.93 43.47
CA PRO A 191 59.73 -18.05 43.25
C PRO A 191 59.28 -17.43 44.56
N VAL A 192 59.02 -16.13 44.53
CA VAL A 192 58.62 -15.34 45.70
C VAL A 192 57.15 -14.96 45.55
N ALA A 193 56.37 -15.25 46.59
CA ALA A 193 54.99 -14.79 46.69
C ALA A 193 54.98 -13.37 47.28
N LEU A 194 54.69 -12.37 46.44
CA LEU A 194 54.67 -10.95 46.86
C LEU A 194 53.32 -10.57 47.48
N SER A 195 52.24 -11.25 47.10
CA SER A 195 50.90 -11.12 47.65
C SER A 195 50.14 -12.44 47.47
N SER A 196 48.95 -12.56 48.07
CA SER A 196 48.13 -13.78 48.03
C SER A 196 47.88 -14.35 46.63
N ASN A 197 47.97 -13.53 45.57
CA ASN A 197 47.66 -13.93 44.20
C ASN A 197 48.78 -13.67 43.17
N VAL A 198 49.95 -13.18 43.58
CA VAL A 198 51.04 -12.81 42.64
C VAL A 198 52.33 -13.52 43.01
N ILE A 199 52.68 -14.53 42.22
CA ILE A 199 53.95 -15.27 42.30
C ILE A 199 54.85 -14.75 41.17
N VAL A 200 56.00 -14.21 41.53
CA VAL A 200 57.00 -13.72 40.57
C VAL A 200 58.29 -14.52 40.79
N ALA A 201 58.98 -14.86 39.70
CA ALA A 201 60.24 -15.60 39.74
C ALA A 201 61.35 -14.85 38.98
N GLY A 202 62.60 -15.16 39.31
CA GLY A 202 63.79 -14.58 38.66
C GLY A 202 63.94 -13.08 38.89
N ARG A 203 64.53 -12.36 37.91
CA ARG A 203 64.85 -10.92 38.03
C ARG A 203 63.65 -10.04 38.37
N SER A 204 62.45 -10.39 37.92
CA SER A 204 61.23 -9.64 38.26
C SER A 204 60.85 -9.78 39.74
N ALA A 205 61.19 -10.90 40.38
CA ALA A 205 60.98 -11.10 41.81
C ALA A 205 61.97 -10.28 42.64
N GLU A 206 63.23 -10.25 42.21
CA GLU A 206 64.29 -9.42 42.80
C GLU A 206 63.91 -7.93 42.75
N THR A 207 63.54 -7.41 41.57
CA THR A 207 63.09 -6.01 41.44
C THR A 207 61.86 -5.70 42.29
N ALA A 208 60.94 -6.65 42.47
CA ALA A 208 59.76 -6.44 43.29
C ALA A 208 60.09 -6.46 44.80
N LEU A 209 61.01 -7.33 45.21
CA LEU A 209 61.53 -7.37 46.59
C LEU A 209 62.32 -6.10 46.91
N ASP A 210 63.16 -5.61 46.00
CA ASP A 210 63.89 -4.36 46.16
C ASP A 210 62.92 -3.19 46.36
N LYS A 211 61.88 -3.09 45.52
CA LYS A 211 60.82 -2.08 45.69
C LYS A 211 60.06 -2.21 47.01
N LEU A 212 59.81 -3.44 47.48
CA LEU A 212 59.17 -3.64 48.79
C LEU A 212 60.10 -3.24 49.94
N ALA A 213 61.39 -3.54 49.83
CA ALA A 213 62.40 -3.14 50.80
C ALA A 213 62.56 -1.61 50.82
N GLU A 214 62.61 -0.95 49.66
CA GLU A 214 62.60 0.50 49.52
C GLU A 214 61.34 1.11 50.15
N ASN A 215 60.16 0.56 49.86
CA ASN A 215 58.90 1.01 50.46
C ASN A 215 58.93 0.83 51.99
N ARG A 216 59.45 -0.30 52.49
CA ARG A 216 59.56 -0.57 53.93
C ARG A 216 60.55 0.38 54.61
N ALA A 217 61.67 0.68 53.97
CA ALA A 217 62.65 1.65 54.44
C ALA A 217 62.07 3.07 54.44
N SER A 218 61.34 3.44 53.38
CA SER A 218 60.64 4.71 53.30
C SER A 218 59.60 4.83 54.42
N LEU A 219 58.85 3.78 54.72
CA LEU A 219 57.88 3.76 55.82
C LEU A 219 58.54 3.84 57.20
N ALA A 220 59.69 3.18 57.38
CA ALA A 220 60.45 3.22 58.63
C ALA A 220 61.05 4.61 58.90
N ASN A 221 61.34 5.37 57.85
CA ASN A 221 61.87 6.73 57.94
C ASN A 221 60.77 7.81 58.02
N MET A 222 59.50 7.45 57.81
CA MET A 222 58.39 8.39 58.00
C MET A 222 58.09 8.55 59.48
N THR A 223 57.95 9.80 59.91
CA THR A 223 57.46 10.12 61.24
C THR A 223 55.97 9.77 61.37
N GLU A 224 55.50 9.49 62.58
CA GLU A 224 54.09 9.18 62.84
C GLU A 224 53.15 10.29 62.31
N THR A 225 53.58 11.55 62.40
CA THR A 225 52.84 12.71 61.90
C THR A 225 52.74 12.73 60.37
N GLU A 226 53.79 12.32 59.65
CA GLU A 226 53.76 12.19 58.19
C GLU A 226 52.86 11.04 57.74
N VAL A 227 52.85 9.91 58.47
CA VAL A 227 51.94 8.79 58.21
C VAL A 227 50.48 9.23 58.42
N GLN A 228 50.18 9.92 59.53
CA GLN A 228 48.85 10.46 59.79
C GLN A 228 48.41 11.46 58.72
N ALA A 229 49.31 12.36 58.29
CA ALA A 229 49.02 13.29 57.20
C ALA A 229 48.75 12.57 55.86
N ALA A 230 49.49 11.49 55.57
CA ALA A 230 49.27 10.69 54.37
C ALA A 230 47.92 9.94 54.41
N ILE A 231 47.54 9.40 55.56
CA ILE A 231 46.23 8.77 55.77
C ILE A 231 45.12 9.80 55.56
N LYS A 232 45.21 10.96 56.21
CA LYS A 232 44.21 12.03 56.07
C LYS A 232 44.03 12.47 54.61
N ARG A 233 45.13 12.68 53.87
CA ARG A 233 45.06 13.00 52.42
C ARG A 233 44.37 11.91 51.62
N ARG A 234 44.61 10.64 51.97
CA ARG A 234 43.96 9.51 51.30
C ARG A 234 42.48 9.41 51.63
N GLU A 235 42.09 9.67 52.88
CA GLU A 235 40.68 9.75 53.29
C GLU A 235 39.95 10.89 52.58
N GLU A 236 40.54 12.09 52.52
CA GLU A 236 39.99 13.22 51.76
C GLU A 236 39.83 12.88 50.28
N ALA A 237 40.82 12.21 49.68
CA ALA A 237 40.74 11.76 48.28
C ALA A 237 39.66 10.69 48.05
N LEU A 238 39.46 9.77 49.00
CA LEU A 238 38.40 8.77 48.94
C LEU A 238 37.02 9.41 49.11
N ASN A 239 36.86 10.32 50.06
CA ASN A 239 35.61 11.07 50.26
C ASN A 239 35.27 11.91 49.01
N ALA A 240 36.26 12.55 48.38
CA ALA A 240 36.04 13.28 47.13
C ALA A 240 35.59 12.35 45.99
N ARG A 241 36.13 11.13 45.92
CA ARG A 241 35.68 10.11 44.95
C ARG A 241 34.26 9.63 45.25
N GLU A 242 33.92 9.42 46.52
CA GLU A 242 32.58 9.02 46.95
C GLU A 242 31.53 10.06 46.55
N VAL A 243 31.79 11.34 46.83
CA VAL A 243 30.91 12.45 46.41
C VAL A 243 30.77 12.51 44.88
N SER A 244 31.87 12.29 44.15
CA SER A 244 31.85 12.24 42.68
C SER A 244 31.00 11.08 42.15
N ILE A 245 31.10 9.89 42.77
CA ILE A 245 30.30 8.72 42.44
C ILE A 245 28.82 8.99 42.75
N GLN A 246 28.51 9.54 43.92
CA GLN A 246 27.13 9.86 44.30
C GLN A 246 26.48 10.82 43.32
N ARG A 247 27.19 11.89 42.92
CA ARG A 247 26.70 12.83 41.90
C ARG A 247 26.41 12.13 40.57
N ARG A 248 27.23 11.16 40.16
CA ARG A 248 27.00 10.38 38.94
C ARG A 248 25.80 9.45 39.07
N LEU A 249 25.57 8.87 40.25
CA LEU A 249 24.38 8.06 40.52
C LEU A 249 23.12 8.91 40.45
N ASP A 250 23.13 10.10 41.02
CA ASP A 250 22.01 11.05 40.96
C ASP A 250 21.73 11.47 39.51
N GLU A 251 22.78 11.77 38.73
CA GLU A 251 22.65 12.09 37.30
C GLU A 251 22.06 10.92 36.50
N LEU A 252 22.51 9.69 36.76
CA LEU A 252 21.95 8.50 36.13
C LEU A 252 20.48 8.28 36.54
N GLY A 253 20.11 8.59 37.79
CA GLY A 253 18.74 8.57 38.26
C GLY A 253 17.84 9.54 37.49
N LEU A 254 18.31 10.79 37.30
CA LEU A 254 17.58 11.79 36.50
C LEU A 254 17.46 11.38 35.04
N ARG A 255 18.53 10.83 34.44
CA ARG A 255 18.50 10.29 33.08
C ARG A 255 17.52 9.13 32.97
N GLY A 256 17.48 8.23 33.95
CA GLY A 256 16.52 7.12 34.01
C GLY A 256 15.07 7.62 34.05
N ALA A 257 14.77 8.61 34.89
CA ALA A 257 13.45 9.22 34.93
C ALA A 257 13.06 9.89 33.60
N SER A 258 14.00 10.57 32.93
CA SER A 258 13.77 11.16 31.61
C SER A 258 13.51 10.10 30.54
N LEU A 259 14.22 8.96 30.57
CA LEU A 259 14.02 7.87 29.63
C LEU A 259 12.66 7.21 29.82
N ASN A 260 12.21 7.03 31.07
CA ASN A 260 10.87 6.51 31.35
C ASN A 260 9.78 7.44 30.80
N LYS A 261 9.92 8.76 30.99
CA LYS A 261 8.98 9.73 30.41
C LYS A 261 8.93 9.66 28.88
N LEU A 262 10.08 9.48 28.23
CA LEU A 262 10.14 9.30 26.78
C LEU A 262 9.49 7.98 26.35
N ALA A 263 9.68 6.90 27.11
CA ALA A 263 9.03 5.62 26.85
C ALA A 263 7.50 5.73 26.93
N ASP A 264 6.97 6.43 27.93
CA ASP A 264 5.53 6.68 28.06
C ASP A 264 5.00 7.51 26.88
N GLN A 265 5.76 8.50 26.41
CA GLN A 265 5.40 9.31 25.24
C GLN A 265 5.37 8.46 23.96
N VAL A 266 6.36 7.58 23.77
CA VAL A 266 6.40 6.67 22.61
C VAL A 266 5.20 5.72 22.65
N ALA A 267 4.90 5.13 23.81
CA ALA A 267 3.74 4.24 23.96
C ALA A 267 2.41 4.97 23.65
N ALA A 268 2.28 6.23 24.06
CA ALA A 268 1.10 7.05 23.72
C ALA A 268 1.00 7.32 22.20
N GLN A 269 2.13 7.62 21.55
CA GLN A 269 2.18 7.82 20.09
C GLN A 269 1.85 6.54 19.31
N GLU A 270 2.35 5.40 19.75
CA GLU A 270 2.03 4.10 19.14
C GLU A 270 0.54 3.79 19.21
N SER A 271 -0.11 4.09 20.35
CA SER A 271 -1.56 3.96 20.52
C SER A 271 -2.35 4.89 19.58
N GLU A 272 -1.91 6.14 19.43
CA GLU A 272 -2.54 7.09 18.50
C GLU A 272 -2.42 6.64 17.04
N LEU A 273 -1.23 6.18 16.63
CA LEU A 273 -1.00 5.66 15.29
C LEU A 273 -1.86 4.43 14.99
N ALA A 274 -1.98 3.49 15.94
CA ALA A 274 -2.87 2.34 15.81
C ALA A 274 -4.34 2.75 15.60
N ALA A 275 -4.81 3.78 16.32
CA ALA A 275 -6.16 4.31 16.13
C ALA A 275 -6.35 4.98 14.75
N GLN A 276 -5.33 5.68 14.25
CA GLN A 276 -5.34 6.27 12.91
C GLN A 276 -5.37 5.19 11.82
N GLU A 277 -4.58 4.12 11.95
CA GLU A 277 -4.57 2.98 11.03
C GLU A 277 -5.93 2.29 10.98
N ALA A 278 -6.58 2.09 12.13
CA ALA A 278 -7.94 1.54 12.19
C ALA A 278 -8.96 2.45 11.47
N ASN A 279 -8.84 3.78 11.60
CA ASN A 279 -9.71 4.73 10.90
C ASN A 279 -9.51 4.66 9.38
N LEU A 280 -8.26 4.62 8.92
CA LEU A 280 -7.94 4.49 7.50
C LEU A 280 -8.45 3.16 6.92
N ALA A 281 -8.31 2.06 7.65
CA ALA A 281 -8.88 0.77 7.26
C ALA A 281 -10.41 0.86 7.11
N ALA A 282 -11.11 1.47 8.06
CA ALA A 282 -12.56 1.69 7.96
C ALA A 282 -12.96 2.62 6.81
N ARG A 283 -12.13 3.61 6.46
CA ARG A 283 -12.37 4.45 5.27
C ARG A 283 -12.20 3.65 3.98
N GLN A 284 -11.19 2.78 3.93
CA GLN A 284 -10.95 1.92 2.77
C GLN A 284 -12.15 0.99 2.53
N THR A 285 -12.69 0.35 3.58
CA THR A 285 -13.88 -0.52 3.44
C THR A 285 -15.11 0.25 2.97
N ASN A 286 -15.29 1.50 3.42
CA ASN A 286 -16.38 2.35 2.96
C ASN A 286 -16.21 2.77 1.49
N LEU A 287 -14.98 3.04 1.04
CA LEU A 287 -14.71 3.36 -0.36
C LEU A 287 -14.98 2.15 -1.25
N THR A 288 -14.54 0.96 -0.87
CA THR A 288 -14.82 -0.27 -1.64
C THR A 288 -16.32 -0.55 -1.72
N ALA A 289 -17.08 -0.31 -0.65
CA ALA A 289 -18.54 -0.45 -0.68
C ALA A 289 -19.20 0.55 -1.65
N ARG A 290 -18.73 1.81 -1.67
CA ARG A 290 -19.21 2.81 -2.63
C ARG A 290 -18.86 2.46 -4.07
N GLU A 291 -17.68 1.91 -4.31
CA GLU A 291 -17.28 1.43 -5.64
C GLU A 291 -18.20 0.31 -6.12
N THR A 292 -18.55 -0.65 -5.25
CA THR A 292 -19.50 -1.71 -5.60
C THR A 292 -20.90 -1.17 -5.86
N ASP A 293 -21.36 -0.18 -5.09
CA ASP A 293 -22.67 0.44 -5.29
C ASP A 293 -22.73 1.21 -6.62
N LEU A 294 -21.67 1.95 -6.96
CA LEU A 294 -21.56 2.68 -8.23
C LEU A 294 -21.52 1.72 -9.41
N ALA A 295 -20.80 0.61 -9.31
CA ALA A 295 -20.80 -0.43 -10.35
C ALA A 295 -22.20 -1.02 -10.56
N ALA A 296 -22.94 -1.29 -9.47
CA ALA A 296 -24.32 -1.75 -9.54
C ALA A 296 -25.24 -0.70 -10.21
N GLN A 297 -25.09 0.59 -9.87
CA GLN A 297 -25.83 1.66 -10.52
C GLN A 297 -25.52 1.75 -12.03
N GLU A 298 -24.26 1.61 -12.42
CA GLU A 298 -23.86 1.60 -13.83
C GLU A 298 -24.50 0.44 -14.61
N THR A 299 -24.52 -0.76 -14.02
CA THR A 299 -25.22 -1.91 -14.65
C THR A 299 -26.72 -1.63 -14.82
N SER A 300 -27.39 -1.10 -13.79
CA SER A 300 -28.81 -0.73 -13.85
C SER A 300 -29.10 0.32 -14.93
N PHE A 301 -28.24 1.33 -15.06
CA PHE A 301 -28.38 2.36 -16.10
C PHE A 301 -28.20 1.77 -17.50
N ASN A 302 -27.23 0.87 -17.69
CA ASN A 302 -27.01 0.20 -18.97
C ASN A 302 -28.19 -0.70 -19.37
N ASP A 303 -28.77 -1.43 -18.41
CA ASP A 303 -29.95 -2.25 -18.65
C ASP A 303 -31.17 -1.40 -18.99
N TYR A 304 -31.37 -0.29 -18.27
CA TYR A 304 -32.41 0.69 -18.61
C TYR A 304 -32.21 1.23 -20.03
N ARG A 305 -30.98 1.59 -20.41
CA ARG A 305 -30.67 2.07 -21.76
C ARG A 305 -30.99 1.03 -22.83
N LYS A 306 -30.60 -0.23 -22.64
CA LYS A 306 -30.92 -1.33 -23.56
C LYS A 306 -32.44 -1.53 -23.70
N ASN A 307 -33.17 -1.46 -22.60
CA ASN A 307 -34.63 -1.57 -22.62
C ASN A 307 -35.29 -0.41 -23.38
N GLN A 308 -34.76 0.81 -23.25
CA GLN A 308 -35.19 1.96 -24.05
C GLN A 308 -34.90 1.76 -25.54
N GLU A 309 -33.69 1.35 -25.89
CA GLU A 309 -33.29 1.05 -27.28
C GLU A 309 -34.21 -0.03 -27.89
N ALA A 310 -34.50 -1.11 -27.17
CA ALA A 310 -35.43 -2.14 -27.61
C ALA A 310 -36.87 -1.62 -27.79
N THR A 311 -37.33 -0.75 -26.89
CA THR A 311 -38.66 -0.13 -26.98
C THR A 311 -38.76 0.80 -28.20
N ILE A 312 -37.71 1.58 -28.47
CA ILE A 312 -37.63 2.44 -29.66
C ILE A 312 -37.63 1.58 -30.92
N ALA A 313 -36.79 0.54 -31.00
CA ALA A 313 -36.75 -0.36 -32.14
C ALA A 313 -38.11 -1.04 -32.42
N ALA A 314 -38.84 -1.46 -31.38
CA ALA A 314 -40.17 -2.02 -31.53
C ALA A 314 -41.19 -1.00 -32.08
N ARG A 315 -41.10 0.27 -31.64
CA ARG A 315 -41.93 1.36 -32.17
C ARG A 315 -41.59 1.69 -33.62
N GLU A 316 -40.30 1.76 -33.96
CA GLU A 316 -39.84 1.98 -35.33
C GLU A 316 -40.35 0.88 -36.26
N TYR A 317 -40.27 -0.38 -35.84
CA TYR A 317 -40.82 -1.51 -36.58
C TYR A 317 -42.34 -1.39 -36.78
N SER A 318 -43.09 -1.04 -35.74
CA SER A 318 -44.54 -0.82 -35.85
C SER A 318 -44.88 0.33 -36.80
N VAL A 319 -44.08 1.41 -36.80
CA VAL A 319 -44.25 2.53 -37.73
C VAL A 319 -43.95 2.09 -39.16
N SER A 320 -42.89 1.32 -39.39
CA SER A 320 -42.58 0.76 -40.71
C SER A 320 -43.72 -0.11 -41.25
N GLN A 321 -44.30 -0.98 -40.42
CA GLN A 321 -45.48 -1.77 -40.81
C GLN A 321 -46.68 -0.88 -41.14
N ALA A 322 -46.93 0.18 -40.36
CA ALA A 322 -48.02 1.10 -40.63
C ALA A 322 -47.81 1.85 -41.96
N ILE A 323 -46.58 2.27 -42.27
CA ILE A 323 -46.21 2.87 -43.56
C ILE A 323 -46.47 1.89 -44.70
N GLU A 324 -46.07 0.63 -44.56
CA GLU A 324 -46.30 -0.40 -45.58
C GLU A 324 -47.80 -0.67 -45.79
N GLN A 325 -48.58 -0.77 -44.73
CA GLN A 325 -50.04 -0.89 -44.83
C GLN A 325 -50.68 0.31 -45.51
N LEU A 326 -50.21 1.53 -45.23
CA LEU A 326 -50.67 2.74 -45.90
C LEU A 326 -50.32 2.72 -47.39
N ALA A 327 -49.10 2.31 -47.75
CA ALA A 327 -48.69 2.16 -49.14
C ALA A 327 -49.56 1.13 -49.88
N GLN A 328 -49.85 -0.01 -49.26
CA GLN A 328 -50.76 -1.02 -49.82
C GLN A 328 -52.19 -0.47 -50.01
N ARG A 329 -52.69 0.32 -49.04
CA ARG A 329 -54.00 0.99 -49.16
C ARG A 329 -54.01 2.02 -50.28
N GLU A 330 -52.93 2.80 -50.42
CA GLU A 330 -52.78 3.77 -51.50
C GLU A 330 -52.75 3.09 -52.87
N GLU A 331 -52.02 1.98 -53.02
CA GLU A 331 -52.00 1.17 -54.24
C GLU A 331 -53.40 0.62 -54.57
N ALA A 332 -54.12 0.12 -53.55
CA ALA A 332 -55.48 -0.37 -53.69
C ALA A 332 -56.48 0.74 -54.10
N LEU A 333 -56.26 2.00 -53.71
CA LEU A 333 -57.07 3.15 -54.10
C LEU A 333 -56.66 3.72 -55.47
N ASN A 334 -55.37 3.72 -55.80
CA ASN A 334 -54.87 4.16 -57.09
C ASN A 334 -55.25 3.18 -58.20
N HIS A 335 -55.32 1.87 -57.95
CA HIS A 335 -55.71 0.87 -58.94
C HIS A 335 -57.08 1.15 -59.60
N PRO A 336 -58.19 1.38 -58.88
CA PRO A 336 -59.47 1.74 -59.49
C PRO A 336 -59.43 3.11 -60.15
N TYR A 337 -58.71 4.11 -59.62
CA TYR A 337 -58.61 5.42 -60.27
C TYR A 337 -57.86 5.34 -61.60
N VAL A 338 -56.69 4.69 -61.63
CA VAL A 338 -55.90 4.44 -62.83
C VAL A 338 -56.69 3.58 -63.82
N ARG A 339 -57.41 2.56 -63.35
CA ARG A 339 -58.29 1.74 -64.18
C ARG A 339 -59.41 2.58 -64.79
N HIS A 340 -60.06 3.44 -64.02
CA HIS A 340 -61.13 4.31 -64.50
C HIS A 340 -60.60 5.32 -65.53
N HIS A 341 -59.40 5.86 -65.32
CA HIS A 341 -58.77 6.81 -66.23
C HIS A 341 -58.32 6.13 -67.56
N ARG A 342 -57.88 4.86 -67.50
CA ARG A 342 -57.62 4.05 -68.70
C ARG A 342 -58.91 3.75 -69.48
N LEU A 343 -60.00 3.39 -68.78
CA LEU A 343 -61.30 3.16 -69.41
C LEU A 343 -61.84 4.42 -70.09
N ILE A 344 -61.72 5.58 -69.43
CA ILE A 344 -62.10 6.87 -70.03
C ILE A 344 -61.27 7.15 -71.29
N ARG A 345 -59.94 6.98 -71.25
CA ARG A 345 -59.10 7.14 -72.45
C ARG A 345 -59.50 6.19 -73.57
N ALA A 346 -59.67 4.89 -73.27
CA ALA A 346 -60.07 3.91 -74.27
C ALA A 346 -61.42 4.26 -74.92
N ALA A 347 -62.39 4.76 -74.14
CA ALA A 347 -63.67 5.22 -74.67
C ALA A 347 -63.53 6.46 -75.57
N VAL A 348 -62.66 7.42 -75.19
CA VAL A 348 -62.34 8.60 -76.02
C VAL A 348 -61.67 8.19 -77.33
N ASP A 349 -60.69 7.28 -77.27
CA ASP A 349 -59.97 6.79 -78.43
C ASP A 349 -60.91 6.05 -79.38
N GLN A 350 -61.75 5.13 -78.87
CA GLN A 350 -62.76 4.42 -79.65
C GLN A 350 -63.73 5.39 -80.34
N ARG A 351 -64.18 6.42 -79.62
CA ARG A 351 -65.07 7.45 -80.18
C ARG A 351 -64.37 8.27 -81.27
N SER A 352 -63.08 8.60 -81.08
CA SER A 352 -62.28 9.30 -82.08
C SER A 352 -62.09 8.47 -83.35
N GLU A 353 -61.97 7.15 -83.22
CA GLU A 353 -61.80 6.21 -84.33
C GLU A 353 -63.10 6.02 -85.12
N ILE A 354 -64.25 6.01 -84.43
CA ILE A 354 -65.57 6.12 -85.05
C ILE A 354 -65.65 7.42 -85.87
N TYR A 355 -65.34 8.58 -85.27
CA TYR A 355 -65.38 9.85 -86.00
C TYR A 355 -64.43 9.88 -87.20
N ARG A 356 -63.21 9.32 -87.08
CA ARG A 356 -62.29 9.17 -88.22
C ARG A 356 -62.86 8.27 -89.31
N SER A 357 -63.44 7.12 -88.95
CA SER A 357 -64.11 6.22 -89.91
C SER A 357 -65.26 6.92 -90.62
N HIS A 358 -66.09 7.69 -89.91
CA HIS A 358 -67.17 8.47 -90.51
C HIS A 358 -66.63 9.54 -91.44
N PHE A 359 -65.63 10.31 -90.99
CA PHE A 359 -64.98 11.32 -91.80
C PHE A 359 -64.39 10.73 -93.09
N ASN A 360 -63.71 9.60 -93.00
CA ASN A 360 -63.16 8.90 -94.17
C ASN A 360 -64.25 8.39 -95.11
N ARG A 361 -65.39 7.89 -94.60
CA ARG A 361 -66.54 7.51 -95.43
C ARG A 361 -67.16 8.72 -96.13
N MET A 362 -67.35 9.82 -95.42
CA MET A 362 -67.86 11.07 -96.00
C MET A 362 -66.90 11.59 -97.08
N ALA A 363 -65.59 11.56 -96.83
CA ALA A 363 -64.58 11.93 -97.80
C ALA A 363 -64.59 10.99 -99.03
N HIS A 364 -64.83 9.69 -98.85
CA HIS A 364 -64.98 8.75 -99.96
C HIS A 364 -66.22 9.04 -100.81
N ILE A 365 -67.37 9.31 -100.17
CA ILE A 365 -68.62 9.67 -100.87
C ILE A 365 -68.46 10.98 -101.66
N LEU A 366 -67.77 11.98 -101.09
CA LEU A 366 -67.53 13.27 -101.74
C LEU A 366 -66.53 13.20 -102.91
N ASN A 367 -65.66 12.18 -102.93
CA ASN A 367 -64.67 11.98 -103.98
C ASN A 367 -65.11 10.96 -105.04
N ASP A 368 -66.30 10.39 -104.93
CA ASP A 368 -66.86 9.47 -105.92
C ASP A 368 -67.40 10.28 -107.13
N PRO A 369 -66.78 10.17 -108.32
CA PRO A 369 -67.10 11.01 -109.47
C PRO A 369 -68.49 10.76 -110.07
N ASP A 370 -69.14 9.65 -109.73
CA ASP A 370 -70.46 9.26 -110.26
C ASP A 370 -71.63 9.63 -109.34
N THR A 371 -71.34 10.17 -108.15
CA THR A 371 -72.37 10.55 -107.18
C THR A 371 -72.80 12.01 -107.39
N ASP A 372 -74.07 12.24 -107.72
CA ASP A 372 -74.64 13.59 -107.81
C ASP A 372 -74.42 14.34 -106.48
N ARG A 373 -73.90 15.57 -106.56
CA ARG A 373 -73.55 16.38 -105.38
C ARG A 373 -74.76 16.59 -104.46
N GLU A 374 -75.97 16.73 -105.01
CA GLU A 374 -77.17 16.86 -104.18
C GLU A 374 -77.52 15.55 -103.46
N ALA A 375 -77.32 14.39 -104.12
CA ALA A 375 -77.50 13.08 -103.51
C ALA A 375 -76.43 12.79 -102.43
N ALA A 376 -75.17 13.18 -102.66
CA ALA A 376 -74.09 13.03 -101.69
C ALA A 376 -74.34 13.84 -100.40
N ILE A 377 -74.83 15.08 -100.54
CA ILE A 377 -75.21 15.94 -99.41
C ILE A 377 -76.38 15.33 -98.63
N ALA A 378 -77.40 14.78 -99.32
CA ALA A 378 -78.53 14.13 -98.66
C ALA A 378 -78.10 12.88 -97.86
N ILE A 379 -77.19 12.06 -98.38
CA ILE A 379 -76.64 10.88 -97.69
C ILE A 379 -75.83 11.30 -96.45
N ILE A 380 -74.99 12.33 -96.58
CA ILE A 380 -74.19 12.87 -95.47
C ILE A 380 -75.09 13.42 -94.35
N LEU A 381 -76.11 14.20 -94.71
CA LEU A 381 -77.07 14.75 -93.73
C LEU A 381 -77.90 13.64 -93.07
N GLY A 382 -78.25 12.59 -93.83
CA GLY A 382 -78.91 11.39 -93.30
C GLY A 382 -78.05 10.65 -92.27
N MET A 383 -76.76 10.43 -92.57
CA MET A 383 -75.80 9.82 -91.64
C MET A 383 -75.64 10.65 -90.36
N LEU A 384 -75.54 11.98 -90.48
CA LEU A 384 -75.40 12.87 -89.31
C LEU A 384 -76.66 12.91 -88.42
N ASN A 385 -77.86 12.79 -89.01
CA ASN A 385 -79.12 12.78 -88.25
C ASN A 385 -79.41 11.43 -87.57
N GLU A 386 -79.22 10.31 -88.26
CA GLU A 386 -79.42 8.98 -87.64
C GLU A 386 -78.40 8.73 -86.52
N ASP A 387 -77.15 9.13 -86.72
CA ASP A 387 -76.12 8.95 -85.69
C ASP A 387 -76.27 9.92 -84.53
N SER A 388 -76.81 11.14 -84.75
CA SER A 388 -77.15 12.04 -83.64
C SER A 388 -78.26 11.46 -82.78
N LEU A 389 -79.30 10.88 -83.40
CA LEU A 389 -80.40 10.25 -82.67
C LEU A 389 -79.94 8.98 -81.91
N ARG A 390 -79.18 8.10 -82.55
CA ARG A 390 -78.61 6.91 -81.87
C ARG A 390 -77.63 7.28 -80.76
N ASN A 391 -76.86 8.36 -80.91
CA ASN A 391 -75.98 8.84 -79.85
C ASN A 391 -76.75 9.45 -78.68
N ILE A 392 -77.85 10.17 -78.94
CA ILE A 392 -78.72 10.69 -77.88
C ILE A 392 -79.35 9.53 -77.11
N GLU A 393 -79.93 8.54 -77.80
CA GLU A 393 -80.54 7.35 -77.18
C GLU A 393 -79.53 6.53 -76.36
N ARG A 394 -78.32 6.29 -76.90
CA ARG A 394 -77.25 5.62 -76.15
C ARG A 394 -76.81 6.43 -74.94
N SER A 395 -76.69 7.76 -75.07
CA SER A 395 -76.32 8.62 -73.94
C SER A 395 -77.40 8.62 -72.84
N GLN A 396 -78.68 8.52 -73.21
CA GLN A 396 -79.78 8.42 -72.26
C GLN A 396 -79.76 7.08 -71.53
N ALA A 397 -79.57 5.97 -72.26
CA ALA A 397 -79.43 4.64 -71.67
C ALA A 397 -78.21 4.53 -70.74
N ASP A 398 -77.06 5.09 -71.14
CA ASP A 398 -75.85 5.11 -70.32
C ASP A 398 -76.02 5.98 -69.06
N ASN A 399 -76.73 7.11 -69.16
CA ASN A 399 -77.04 7.96 -68.01
C ASN A 399 -78.00 7.29 -67.02
N GLU A 400 -79.01 6.55 -67.50
CA GLU A 400 -79.89 5.74 -66.64
C GLU A 400 -79.12 4.61 -65.94
N ALA A 401 -78.23 3.91 -66.67
CA ALA A 401 -77.39 2.87 -66.09
C ALA A 401 -76.40 3.41 -65.04
N LEU A 402 -75.84 4.60 -65.25
CA LEU A 402 -74.99 5.29 -64.27
C LEU A 402 -75.80 5.81 -63.07
N GLY A 403 -77.05 6.24 -63.27
CA GLY A 403 -77.98 6.63 -62.22
C GLY A 403 -78.28 5.47 -61.27
N LEU A 404 -78.59 4.28 -61.81
CA LEU A 404 -78.83 3.07 -61.01
C LEU A 404 -77.60 2.62 -60.21
N ARG A 405 -76.40 2.78 -60.76
CA ARG A 405 -75.14 2.44 -60.06
C ARG A 405 -74.79 3.43 -58.94
N ARG A 406 -75.08 4.73 -59.09
CA ARG A 406 -74.89 5.71 -58.01
C ARG A 406 -75.80 5.43 -56.82
N SER A 407 -77.06 5.06 -57.06
CA SER A 407 -78.00 4.69 -56.00
C SER A 407 -77.57 3.44 -55.22
N SER A 408 -76.97 2.45 -55.91
CA SER A 408 -76.45 1.22 -55.30
C SER A 408 -75.18 1.44 -54.45
N LEU A 409 -74.28 2.31 -54.87
CA LEU A 409 -73.06 2.63 -54.11
C LEU A 409 -73.36 3.40 -52.82
N VAL A 410 -74.31 4.33 -52.84
CA VAL A 410 -74.72 5.09 -51.63
C VAL A 410 -75.39 4.17 -50.59
N ALA A 411 -76.15 3.16 -51.03
CA ALA A 411 -76.76 2.18 -50.13
C ALA A 411 -75.73 1.24 -49.46
N SER A 412 -74.58 1.00 -50.10
CA SER A 412 -73.55 0.10 -49.58
C SER A 412 -72.58 0.76 -48.60
N THR A 413 -72.53 2.09 -48.54
CA THR A 413 -71.68 2.85 -47.60
C THR A 413 -72.39 3.26 -46.30
N LEU A 414 -73.69 2.99 -46.18
CA LEU A 414 -74.53 3.31 -45.00
C LEU A 414 -74.84 2.09 -44.11
N ASN A 415 -74.39 0.90 -44.51
CA ASN A 415 -74.29 -0.30 -43.65
C ASN A 415 -72.82 -0.55 -43.35
#